data_AF-A0AAX2M2R4-F1
#
_entry.id   AF-A0AAX2M2R4-F1
#
_cell.length_a   1.000
_cell.length_b   1.000
_cell.length_c   1.000
_cell.angle_alpha   90.00
_cell.angle_beta   90.00
_cell.angle_gamma   90.00
#
_symmetry.space_group_name_H-M   'P 1'
#
loop_
_entity.id
_entity.type
_entity.pdbx_description
1 polymer ?
#
loop_
_entity_poly.entity_id
_entity_poly.type
_entity_poly.pdbx_seq_one_letter_code
_entity_poly.pdbx_strand_id
1 'polypeptide(L)'
;MKILLILPNKIKNPILTIEKLINLPANGSMEIFTKNKPTKGKYILIQSDVGIYDGDNGLLNQQELENLLEKMKNNKNKFNYNKIEKLAKSTLKNVNFSFEVSDDAKIIYINIL
;
A
#
# COMPACT_ATOMS: atom_id res chain seq x y z
N MET A 1 4.18 -11.74 -0.09
CA MET A 1 2.93 -11.13 -0.57
C MET A 1 3.25 -10.00 -1.54
N LYS A 2 2.47 -9.77 -2.60
CA LYS A 2 2.62 -8.58 -3.47
C LYS A 2 1.30 -7.80 -3.46
N ILE A 3 1.37 -6.50 -3.18
CA ILE A 3 0.21 -5.61 -3.16
C ILE A 3 0.32 -4.67 -4.36
N LEU A 4 -0.68 -4.72 -5.23
CA LEU A 4 -0.84 -3.83 -6.37
C LEU A 4 -2.11 -3.01 -6.18
N LEU A 5 -1.98 -1.69 -6.14
CA LEU A 5 -3.12 -0.78 -6.05
C LEU A 5 -3.17 0.12 -7.28
N ILE A 6 -4.33 0.21 -7.93
CA ILE A 6 -4.57 1.10 -9.07
C ILE A 6 -5.56 2.17 -8.63
N LEU A 7 -5.07 3.39 -8.42
CA LEU A 7 -5.87 4.49 -7.90
C LEU A 7 -6.67 5.20 -9.01
N PRO A 8 -7.97 5.48 -8.77
CA PRO A 8 -8.76 6.37 -9.63
C PRO A 8 -8.36 7.84 -9.42
N ASN A 9 -8.84 8.74 -10.28
CA ASN A 9 -8.57 10.18 -10.15
C ASN A 9 -9.13 10.75 -8.84
N LYS A 10 -10.36 10.36 -8.49
CA LYS A 10 -11.02 10.71 -7.23
C LYS A 10 -10.93 9.53 -6.29
N ILE A 11 -10.00 9.62 -5.33
CA ILE A 11 -9.77 8.59 -4.32
C ILE A 11 -10.86 8.68 -3.25
N LYS A 12 -11.46 7.55 -2.89
CA LYS A 12 -12.34 7.43 -1.72
C LYS A 12 -11.51 7.04 -0.50
N ASN A 13 -11.88 7.55 0.66
CA ASN A 13 -11.26 7.20 1.94
C ASN A 13 -12.25 6.41 2.81
N PRO A 14 -11.82 5.28 3.40
CA PRO A 14 -10.56 4.58 3.17
C PRO A 14 -10.50 3.90 1.79
N ILE A 15 -9.29 3.67 1.27
CA ILE A 15 -9.08 2.88 0.05
C ILE A 15 -9.41 1.41 0.32
N LEU A 16 -8.99 0.91 1.48
CA LEU A 16 -9.24 -0.46 1.93
C LEU A 16 -9.52 -0.49 3.43
N THR A 17 -10.63 -1.11 3.82
CA THR A 17 -10.94 -1.46 5.21
C THR A 17 -10.84 -2.97 5.36
N ILE A 18 -10.19 -3.42 6.44
CA ILE A 18 -9.99 -4.84 6.71
C ILE A 18 -10.34 -5.13 8.16
N GLU A 19 -11.35 -5.97 8.34
CA GLU A 19 -11.85 -6.40 9.65
C GLU A 19 -11.09 -7.63 10.21
N LYS A 20 -10.18 -8.20 9.41
CA LYS A 20 -9.41 -9.40 9.73
C LYS A 20 -7.92 -9.10 9.89
N LEU A 21 -7.21 -10.05 10.49
CA LEU A 21 -5.75 -9.98 10.63
C LEU A 21 -5.06 -9.90 9.25
N ILE A 22 -4.10 -8.98 9.14
CA ILE A 22 -3.26 -8.79 7.95
C ILE A 22 -1.82 -9.08 8.32
N ASN A 23 -1.18 -10.00 7.59
CA ASN A 23 0.25 -10.24 7.67
C ASN A 23 0.98 -9.59 6.49
N LEU A 24 1.88 -8.66 6.80
CA LEU A 24 2.77 -8.02 5.83
C LEU A 24 4.18 -8.67 5.96
N PRO A 25 4.60 -9.54 5.03
CA PRO A 25 5.93 -10.13 5.12
C PRO A 25 7.00 -9.14 4.66
N ALA A 26 8.18 -9.18 5.28
CA ALA A 26 9.32 -8.29 4.98
C ALA A 26 9.81 -8.37 3.53
N ASN A 27 9.63 -9.51 2.87
CA ASN A 27 9.99 -9.71 1.46
C ASN A 27 8.87 -9.29 0.49
N GLY A 28 7.78 -8.72 0.99
CA GLY A 28 6.68 -8.26 0.17
C GLY A 28 7.03 -7.03 -0.65
N SER A 29 6.21 -6.73 -1.65
CA SER A 29 6.31 -5.50 -2.43
C SER A 29 4.97 -4.78 -2.48
N MET A 30 5.01 -3.45 -2.48
CA MET A 30 3.83 -2.61 -2.65
C MET A 30 4.06 -1.61 -3.78
N GLU A 31 3.15 -1.59 -4.74
CA GLU A 31 3.17 -0.66 -5.86
C GLU A 31 1.83 0.03 -6.04
N ILE A 32 1.89 1.34 -6.27
CA ILE A 32 0.73 2.18 -6.48
C ILE A 32 0.82 2.78 -7.88
N PHE A 33 -0.15 2.42 -8.70
CA PHE A 33 -0.31 2.90 -10.06
C PHE A 33 -1.55 3.74 -10.21
N THR A 34 -1.62 4.45 -11.32
CA THR A 34 -2.77 5.25 -11.69
C THR A 34 -2.90 5.34 -13.21
N LYS A 35 -4.12 5.50 -13.70
CA LYS A 35 -4.39 5.74 -15.14
C LYS A 35 -4.26 7.22 -15.51
N ASN A 36 -4.62 8.14 -14.62
CA ASN A 36 -4.43 9.58 -14.82
C ASN A 36 -3.75 10.21 -13.60
N LYS A 37 -3.45 11.50 -13.61
CA LYS A 37 -2.82 12.14 -12.46
C LYS A 37 -3.75 12.08 -11.23
N PRO A 38 -3.40 11.36 -10.14
CA PRO A 38 -4.24 11.29 -8.95
C PRO A 38 -4.21 12.64 -8.25
N THR A 39 -5.27 12.95 -7.51
CA THR A 39 -5.27 14.11 -6.62
C THR A 39 -4.18 13.94 -5.56
N LYS A 40 -3.37 14.98 -5.36
CA LYS A 40 -2.36 15.03 -4.30
C LYS A 40 -3.04 15.13 -2.94
N GLY A 41 -2.44 14.56 -1.91
CA GLY A 41 -2.95 14.63 -0.55
C GLY A 41 -2.69 13.38 0.26
N LYS A 42 -3.20 13.40 1.49
CA LYS A 42 -3.16 12.30 2.45
C LYS A 42 -4.43 11.47 2.36
N TYR A 43 -4.29 10.17 2.20
CA TYR A 43 -5.40 9.21 2.08
C TYR A 43 -5.20 8.04 3.02
N ILE A 44 -6.30 7.48 3.53
CA ILE A 44 -6.25 6.24 4.30
C ILE A 44 -6.11 5.10 3.29
N LEU A 45 -4.95 4.45 3.29
CA LEU A 45 -4.68 3.29 2.43
C LEU A 45 -5.35 2.05 2.98
N ILE A 46 -5.01 1.72 4.23
CA ILE A 46 -5.49 0.54 4.93
C ILE A 46 -5.94 1.00 6.31
N GLN A 47 -7.13 0.58 6.70
CA GLN A 47 -7.62 0.65 8.08
C GLN A 47 -7.89 -0.77 8.57
N SER A 48 -7.25 -1.16 9.67
CA SER A 48 -7.38 -2.47 10.31
C SER A 48 -7.96 -2.33 11.71
N ASP A 49 -9.00 -3.09 12.02
CA ASP A 49 -9.61 -3.05 13.35
C ASP A 49 -8.71 -3.68 14.43
N VAL A 50 -7.96 -4.72 14.03
CA VAL A 50 -7.11 -5.55 14.91
C VAL A 50 -5.63 -5.19 14.86
N GLY A 51 -5.25 -4.20 14.04
CA GLY A 51 -3.85 -3.86 13.78
C GLY A 51 -3.21 -4.69 12.65
N ILE A 52 -1.93 -4.46 12.40
CA ILE A 52 -1.19 -5.07 11.30
C ILE A 52 -0.04 -5.89 11.86
N TYR A 53 0.15 -7.08 11.30
CA TYR A 53 1.11 -8.06 11.77
C TYR A 53 2.22 -8.27 10.73
N ASP A 54 3.37 -8.77 11.17
CA ASP A 54 4.46 -9.17 10.30
C ASP A 54 4.24 -10.56 9.67
N GLY A 55 5.27 -11.08 9.00
CA GLY A 55 5.23 -12.42 8.38
C GLY A 55 5.20 -13.58 9.38
N ASP A 56 5.55 -13.33 10.64
CA ASP A 56 5.70 -14.31 11.71
C ASP A 56 4.54 -14.22 12.74
N ASN A 57 3.50 -13.43 12.43
CA ASN A 57 2.34 -13.12 13.28
C ASN A 57 2.66 -12.27 14.52
N GLY A 58 3.73 -11.48 14.50
CA GLY A 58 3.98 -10.42 15.47
C GLY A 58 3.15 -9.17 15.16
N LEU A 59 2.41 -8.65 16.14
CA LEU A 59 1.70 -7.36 15.99
C LEU A 59 2.74 -6.23 15.91
N LEU A 60 2.66 -5.42 14.85
CA LEU A 60 3.61 -4.36 14.60
C LEU A 60 3.19 -3.07 15.31
N ASN A 61 4.16 -2.39 15.91
CA ASN A 61 3.98 -1.00 16.33
C ASN A 61 4.19 -0.02 15.16
N GLN A 62 3.96 1.28 15.41
CA GLN A 62 4.06 2.33 14.39
C GLN A 62 5.42 2.32 13.66
N GLN A 63 6.52 2.33 14.41
CA GLN A 63 7.88 2.40 13.86
C GLN A 63 8.24 1.15 13.06
N GLU A 64 7.86 -0.03 13.56
CA GLU A 64 8.11 -1.31 12.86
C GLU A 64 7.34 -1.37 11.55
N LEU A 65 6.07 -0.94 11.56
CA LEU A 65 5.22 -0.91 10.38
C LEU A 65 5.73 0.09 9.33
N GLU A 66 6.15 1.30 9.74
CA GLU A 66 6.75 2.27 8.81
C GLU A 66 8.00 1.72 8.14
N ASN A 67 8.91 1.11 8.92
CA ASN A 67 10.12 0.50 8.41
C ASN A 67 9.81 -0.65 7.44
N LEU A 68 8.80 -1.47 7.75
CA LEU A 68 8.34 -2.55 6.89
C LEU A 68 7.77 -2.02 5.57
N LEU A 69 6.91 -1.00 5.62
CA LEU A 69 6.30 -0.40 4.45
C LEU A 69 7.34 0.23 3.52
N GLU A 70 8.33 0.93 4.07
CA GLU A 70 9.44 1.47 3.27
C GLU A 70 10.30 0.36 2.64
N LYS A 71 10.56 -0.75 3.35
CA LYS A 71 11.19 -1.94 2.74
C LYS A 71 10.36 -2.49 1.58
N MET A 72 9.03 -2.61 1.76
CA MET A 72 8.13 -3.13 0.72
C MET A 72 8.05 -2.22 -0.51
N LYS A 73 8.02 -0.90 -0.33
CA LYS A 73 8.03 0.09 -1.42
C LYS A 73 9.33 0.07 -2.22
N ASN A 74 10.46 -0.10 -1.53
CA ASN A 74 11.78 -0.12 -2.16
C ASN A 74 12.19 -1.51 -2.66
N ASN A 75 11.35 -2.53 -2.48
CA ASN A 75 11.63 -3.88 -2.93
C ASN A 75 11.72 -3.96 -4.47
N LYS A 76 12.84 -4.52 -4.96
CA LYS A 76 13.11 -4.67 -6.40
C LYS A 76 12.28 -5.80 -7.06
N ASN A 77 11.73 -6.73 -6.28
CA ASN A 77 10.87 -7.81 -6.78
C ASN A 77 9.44 -7.31 -7.05
N LYS A 78 9.35 -6.38 -7.99
CA LYS A 78 8.11 -5.72 -8.40
C LYS A 78 7.19 -6.68 -9.16
N PHE A 79 5.92 -6.34 -9.17
CA PHE A 79 4.87 -7.01 -9.91
C PHE A 79 4.88 -6.53 -11.36
N ASN A 80 5.16 -7.45 -12.30
CA ASN A 80 5.08 -7.13 -13.73
C ASN A 80 3.62 -7.19 -14.19
N TYR A 81 2.87 -6.10 -14.01
CA TYR A 81 1.47 -6.02 -14.40
C TYR A 81 1.24 -6.11 -15.90
N ASN A 82 2.26 -5.88 -16.74
CA ASN A 82 2.16 -6.08 -18.20
C ASN A 82 1.95 -7.55 -18.57
N LYS A 83 2.19 -8.49 -17.65
CA LYS A 83 1.82 -9.91 -17.84
C LYS A 83 0.32 -10.18 -17.65
N ILE A 84 -0.44 -9.23 -17.11
CA ILE A 84 -1.90 -9.31 -17.03
C ILE A 84 -2.45 -8.67 -18.30
N GLU A 85 -3.06 -9.46 -19.20
CA GLU A 85 -3.54 -8.99 -20.51
C GLU A 85 -4.45 -7.74 -20.43
N LYS A 86 -5.35 -7.71 -19.44
CA LYS A 86 -6.26 -6.58 -19.19
C LYS A 86 -5.55 -5.29 -18.76
N LEU A 87 -4.33 -5.39 -18.23
CA LEU A 87 -3.51 -4.25 -17.79
C LEU A 87 -2.36 -3.96 -18.77
N ALA A 88 -1.95 -4.91 -19.60
CA ALA A 88 -0.86 -4.74 -20.57
C ALA A 88 -1.11 -3.60 -21.55
N LYS A 89 -2.38 -3.37 -21.91
CA LYS A 89 -2.82 -2.26 -22.79
C LYS A 89 -3.07 -0.95 -22.05
N SER A 90 -2.88 -0.91 -20.73
CA SER A 90 -3.17 0.27 -19.92
C SER A 90 -1.92 1.14 -19.74
N THR A 91 -2.09 2.46 -19.88
CA THR A 91 -1.04 3.48 -19.68
C THR A 91 -0.85 3.80 -18.20
N LEU A 92 -0.66 2.76 -17.38
CA LEU A 92 -0.45 2.91 -15.94
C LEU A 92 0.88 3.62 -15.68
N LYS A 93 0.84 4.59 -14.77
CA LYS A 93 2.01 5.33 -14.29
C LYS A 93 2.21 5.06 -12.82
N ASN A 94 3.46 4.97 -12.39
CA ASN A 94 3.79 4.95 -10.97
C ASN A 94 3.38 6.26 -10.31
N VAL A 95 2.85 6.17 -9.11
CA VAL A 95 2.56 7.33 -8.25
C VAL A 95 3.78 7.57 -7.36
N ASN A 96 4.18 8.82 -7.18
CA ASN A 96 5.15 9.17 -6.15
C ASN A 96 4.42 9.35 -4.81
N PHE A 97 4.84 8.62 -3.78
CA PHE A 97 4.17 8.63 -2.49
C PHE A 97 5.13 8.31 -1.33
N SER A 98 4.73 8.71 -0.13
CA SER A 98 5.29 8.23 1.14
C SER A 98 4.20 7.59 2.00
N PHE A 99 4.63 6.78 2.96
CA PHE A 99 3.75 6.27 4.00
C PHE A 99 3.81 7.14 5.25
N GLU A 100 2.75 7.05 6.03
CA GLU A 100 2.68 7.49 7.42
C GLU A 100 1.75 6.51 8.14
N VAL A 101 2.03 6.21 9.40
CA VAL A 101 1.26 5.23 10.18
C VAL A 101 0.67 5.92 11.41
N SER A 102 -0.57 5.60 11.78
CA SER A 102 -1.17 6.10 13.02
C SER A 102 -0.43 5.57 14.26
N ASP A 103 -0.52 6.29 15.38
CA ASP A 103 0.18 5.94 16.63
C ASP A 103 -0.17 4.52 17.13
N ASP A 104 -1.39 4.05 16.87
CA ASP A 104 -1.85 2.71 17.22
C ASP A 104 -1.55 1.63 16.16
N ALA A 105 -0.85 1.98 15.08
CA ALA A 105 -0.53 1.13 13.94
C ALA A 105 -1.74 0.47 13.25
N LYS A 106 -2.94 1.02 13.43
CA LYS A 106 -4.17 0.51 12.80
C LYS A 106 -4.46 1.14 11.44
N ILE A 107 -3.88 2.29 11.15
CA ILE A 107 -4.12 3.03 9.91
C ILE A 107 -2.79 3.25 9.19
N ILE A 108 -2.73 2.79 7.95
CA ILE A 108 -1.67 3.17 7.00
C ILE A 108 -2.21 4.29 6.13
N TYR A 109 -1.52 5.42 6.13
CA TYR A 109 -1.77 6.52 5.21
C TYR A 109 -0.82 6.44 4.01
N ILE A 110 -1.31 6.90 2.86
CA ILE A 110 -0.46 7.28 1.73
C ILE A 110 -0.53 8.78 1.52
N ASN A 111 0.64 9.39 1.34
CA ASN A 111 0.79 10.80 1.00
C ASN A 111 1.22 10.88 -0.47
N ILE A 112 0.31 11.30 -1.35
CA ILE A 112 0.58 11.45 -2.78
C ILE A 112 1.17 12.84 -3.05
N LEU A 113 2.38 12.86 -3.65
CA LEU A 113 3.24 14.05 -3.78
C LEU A 113 3.07 14.85 -5.09
#